data_AF-A0A2H0M477-F1
#
_entry.id   AF-A0A2H0M477-F1
#
_cell.length_a   1.000
_cell.length_b   1.000
_cell.length_c   1.000
_cell.angle_alpha   90.00
_cell.angle_beta   90.00
_cell.angle_gamma   90.00
#
_symmetry.space_group_name_H-M   'P 1'
#
loop_
_entity.id
_entity.type
_entity.pdbx_description
1 polymer ?
#
loop_
_entity_poly.entity_id
_entity_poly.type
_entity_poly.pdbx_seq_one_letter_code
_entity_poly.pdbx_strand_id
1 'polypeptide(L)' 'MQKIHIFDTTLRDGEQVPGCQLNTVEKIEIAKALETLGVDVIEAGFPISS' A
#
# COMPACT_ATOMS: atom_id res chain seq x y z
N MET A 1 -12.35 -12.24 -22.45
CA MET A 1 -12.34 -12.13 -20.98
C MET A 1 -11.98 -10.70 -20.62
N GLN A 2 -12.70 -10.05 -19.70
CA GLN A 2 -12.27 -8.75 -19.18
C GLN A 2 -11.16 -8.97 -18.14
N LYS A 3 -10.11 -8.15 -18.19
CA LYS A 3 -9.03 -8.18 -17.20
C LYS A 3 -9.49 -7.43 -15.94
N ILE A 4 -9.36 -8.06 -14.77
CA ILE A 4 -9.59 -7.41 -13.47
C ILE A 4 -8.25 -6.88 -13.01
N HIS A 5 -8.24 -5.65 -12.48
CA HIS A 5 -7.08 -5.03 -11.87
C HIS A 5 -7.29 -4.88 -10.36
N ILE A 6 -6.26 -5.17 -9.59
CA ILE A 6 -6.24 -4.99 -8.14
C ILE A 6 -5.46 -3.70 -7.81
N PHE A 7 -6.17 -2.74 -7.25
CA PHE A 7 -5.63 -1.49 -6.72
C PHE A 7 -5.60 -1.59 -5.19
N ASP A 8 -4.40 -1.63 -4.61
CA ASP A 8 -4.18 -1.76 -3.18
C ASP A 8 -3.90 -0.41 -2.51
N THR A 9 -4.61 -0.10 -1.42
CA THR A 9 -4.50 1.16 -0.67
C THR A 9 -3.87 1.00 0.71
N THR A 10 -3.22 -0.14 0.98
CA THR A 10 -2.69 -0.47 2.32
C THR A 10 -1.69 0.58 2.82
N LEU A 11 -0.80 1.09 1.96
CA LEU A 11 0.22 2.07 2.35
C LEU A 11 -0.32 3.50 2.51
N ARG A 12 -1.57 3.76 2.13
CA ARG A 12 -2.23 5.07 2.27
C ARG A 12 -3.38 5.02 3.26
N ASP A 13 -4.44 4.29 2.94
CA ASP A 13 -5.63 4.18 3.79
C ASP A 13 -5.33 3.36 5.05
N GLY A 14 -4.53 2.30 4.92
CA GLY A 14 -4.15 1.46 6.05
C GLY A 14 -3.35 2.22 7.11
N GLU A 15 -2.48 3.16 6.69
CA GLU A 15 -1.71 4.03 7.60
C GLU A 15 -2.58 5.10 8.29
N GLN A 16 -3.75 5.45 7.72
CA GLN A 16 -4.65 6.44 8.34
C GLN A 16 -5.46 5.87 9.52
N VAL A 17 -5.36 4.57 9.77
CA VAL A 17 -6.04 3.92 10.90
C VAL A 17 -5.34 4.32 12.22
N PRO A 18 -6.09 4.73 13.27
CA PRO A 18 -5.51 5.05 14.57
C PRO A 18 -4.66 3.91 15.12
N GLY A 19 -3.41 4.22 15.48
CA GLY A 19 -2.45 3.22 15.98
C GLY A 19 -1.71 2.43 14.91
N CYS A 20 -1.95 2.69 13.63
CA CYS A 20 -1.26 2.09 12.50
C CYS A 20 -0.34 3.13 11.83
N GLN A 21 0.81 3.42 12.45
CA GLN A 21 1.82 4.29 11.85
C GLN A 21 2.95 3.43 11.31
N LEU A 22 3.14 3.48 9.99
CA LEU A 22 4.18 2.72 9.31
C LEU A 22 5.41 3.60 9.12
N ASN A 23 6.55 3.12 9.59
CA ASN A 23 7.82 3.76 9.25
C ASN A 23 8.26 3.38 7.82
N THR A 24 9.27 4.05 7.29
CA THR A 24 9.76 3.84 5.92
C THR A 24 10.16 2.39 5.64
N VAL A 25 10.75 1.69 6.62
CA VAL A 25 11.17 0.29 6.45
C VAL A 25 9.95 -0.62 6.35
N GLU A 26 8.97 -0.45 7.25
CA GLU A 26 7.71 -1.21 7.24
C GLU A 26 6.94 -0.99 5.93
N LYS A 27 6.91 0.25 5.42
CA LYS A 27 6.29 0.55 4.11
C LYS A 27 6.96 -0.23 2.98
N ILE A 28 8.28 -0.32 2.97
CA ILE A 28 9.04 -1.07 1.95
C ILE A 28 8.76 -2.57 2.07
N GLU A 29 8.69 -3.10 3.29
CA GLU A 29 8.40 -4.52 3.52
C GLU A 29 6.99 -4.89 3.03
N ILE A 30 5.98 -4.07 3.36
CA ILE A 30 4.62 -4.26 2.89
C ILE A 30 4.54 -4.11 1.36
N ALA A 31 5.22 -3.13 0.77
CA ALA A 31 5.25 -2.95 -0.69
C ALA A 31 5.77 -4.20 -1.41
N LYS A 32 6.85 -4.82 -0.90
CA LYS A 32 7.40 -6.08 -1.45
C LYS A 32 6.45 -7.26 -1.27
N ALA A 33 5.73 -7.31 -0.15
CA ALA A 33 4.72 -8.33 0.08
C ALA A 33 3.54 -8.19 -0.89
N LEU A 34 3.09 -6.96 -1.15
CA LEU A 34 2.03 -6.66 -2.12
C LEU A 34 2.46 -6.98 -3.56
N GLU A 35 3.70 -6.66 -3.93
CA GLU A 35 4.30 -7.06 -5.20
C GLU A 35 4.30 -8.59 -5.36
N THR A 36 4.73 -9.32 -4.32
CA THR A 36 4.74 -10.79 -4.31
C THR A 36 3.32 -11.39 -4.39
N LEU A 37 2.33 -10.71 -3.79
CA LEU A 37 0.92 -11.09 -3.89
C LEU A 37 0.36 -10.90 -5.32
N GLY A 38 1.01 -10.06 -6.13
CA GLY A 38 0.63 -9.83 -7.52
C GLY A 38 -0.45 -8.76 -7.70
N VAL A 39 -0.49 -7.75 -6.84
CA VAL A 39 -1.37 -6.58 -7.05
C VAL A 39 -0.90 -5.79 -8.27
N ASP A 40 -1.84 -5.21 -9.04
CA ASP A 40 -1.50 -4.46 -10.25
C ASP A 40 -0.96 -3.07 -9.93
N VAL A 41 -1.46 -2.44 -8.86
CA VAL A 41 -1.13 -1.07 -8.47
C VAL A 41 -1.14 -0.93 -6.94
N ILE A 42 -0.14 -0.21 -6.40
CA ILE A 42 -0.02 0.11 -4.98
C ILE A 42 -0.13 1.64 -4.80
N GLU A 43 -1.04 2.12 -3.96
CA GLU A 43 -1.11 3.52 -3.54
C GLU A 43 -0.10 3.78 -2.41
N ALA A 44 1.00 4.45 -2.73
CA ALA A 44 2.16 4.54 -1.85
C ALA A 44 2.04 5.47 -0.63
N GLY A 45 0.95 6.25 -0.51
CA GLY A 45 0.75 7.20 0.59
C GLY A 45 0.21 8.56 0.14
N PHE A 46 0.34 9.57 1.01
CA PHE A 46 -0.18 10.92 0.77
C PHE A 46 0.92 11.98 1.03
N PRO A 47 1.72 12.39 0.02
CA PRO A 47 3.00 13.08 0.21
C PRO A 47 2.92 14.47 0.86
N ILE A 48 1.73 15.07 0.94
CA ILE A 48 1.52 16.34 1.63
C ILE A 48 1.30 16.17 3.15
N SER A 49 1.06 14.95 3.63
CA SER A 49 0.74 14.63 5.02
C SER A 49 1.53 13.46 5.60
N SER A 50 2.52 12.93 4.88
CA SER A 50 3.29 11.72 5.23
C SER A 50 4.77 11.99 5.35
#